data_AF-A0A958X520-F1
#
_entry.id   AF-A0A958X520-F1
#
_cell.length_a   1.000
_cell.length_b   1.000
_cell.length_c   1.000
_cell.angle_alpha   90.00
_cell.angle_beta   90.00
_cell.angle_gamma   90.00
#
_symmetry.space_group_name_H-M   'P 1'
#
loop_
_entity.id
_entity.type
_entity.pdbx_description
1 polymer ?
#
loop_
_entity_poly.entity_id
_entity_poly.type
_entity_poly.pdbx_seq_one_letter_code
_entity_poly.pdbx_strand_id
1 'polypeptide(L)'
;MTSLSSLIFQFAIVGAALTALTVFMKWHKNILMTFLQHFVGVWFVFSGMVKAIDPIGTAYKMEDYFTAFETTFEGLHNFMKGLAPLFPWLAGHSISFSIGMIILEIVLGVALIIGWRNRLTAWLLFILMVVFTFLTGFTYLTGFVPTDANFFDFAQWGPYVKEQMRVTDCGCFGDFIKLDPKISFFKDLGLLVPSVLFIVWAKKSHELWTIRIRNIIIGISTAVVLLLCIRNTYWDLPMVDFRPFKVGNNVREKRELESSAKVDILGWVLENEKTGEKMKFIEPEPGKITYYKQYTKDDGWKVKDQIKTDWYVEENGVRRNIQKTKVSEFAVESSENGEVTEDILNEEGYSMMIVAYHLDGSQQMETITVQDTTWAIDTIAVSKDSTRFEQRVVSVQPKQVERQAFIPTPKYADFYTKGINPLADEAQKAGWKVYAITTYGDSEFAGDFAQKVGATYPFYKADDKLLKTIIRANPGVVIWKNGQVVGMYHHKHIPSYDEIAKKFQ
;
A
#
# COMPACT_ATOMS: atom_id res chain seq x y z
N MET A 1 6.08 -15.18 12.28
CA MET A 1 4.91 -14.32 12.01
C MET A 1 3.91 -14.51 13.13
N THR A 2 3.48 -13.44 13.79
CA THR A 2 2.44 -13.49 14.83
C THR A 2 1.08 -13.71 14.18
N SER A 3 0.41 -14.82 14.48
CA SER A 3 -0.96 -15.07 14.02
C SER A 3 -1.96 -14.21 14.80
N LEU A 4 -3.15 -13.98 14.23
CA LEU A 4 -4.24 -13.30 14.94
C LEU A 4 -4.58 -14.01 16.26
N SER A 5 -4.56 -15.34 16.28
CA SER A 5 -4.79 -16.13 17.48
C SER A 5 -3.76 -15.85 18.59
N SER A 6 -2.49 -15.71 18.20
CA SER A 6 -1.42 -15.31 19.14
C SER A 6 -1.68 -13.92 19.72
N LEU A 7 -2.12 -12.96 18.89
CA LEU A 7 -2.44 -11.60 19.36
C LEU A 7 -3.63 -11.58 20.31
N ILE A 8 -4.73 -12.27 19.96
CA ILE A 8 -5.91 -12.37 20.83
C ILE A 8 -5.51 -12.91 22.20
N PHE A 9 -4.69 -13.97 22.24
CA PHE A 9 -4.23 -14.58 23.48
C PHE A 9 -3.34 -13.62 24.29
N GLN A 10 -2.39 -12.95 23.64
CA GLN A 10 -1.53 -11.95 24.29
C GLN A 10 -2.33 -10.79 24.87
N PHE A 11 -3.29 -10.24 24.12
CA PHE A 11 -4.15 -9.16 24.61
C PHE A 11 -5.07 -9.61 25.73
N ALA A 12 -5.55 -10.86 25.71
CA ALA A 12 -6.32 -11.43 26.80
C ALA A 12 -5.48 -11.56 28.08
N ILE A 13 -4.22 -12.00 27.98
CA ILE A 13 -3.30 -12.05 29.13
C ILE A 13 -3.05 -10.65 29.69
N VAL A 14 -2.68 -9.68 28.83
CA VAL A 14 -2.43 -8.30 29.27
C VAL A 14 -3.69 -7.70 29.89
N GLY A 15 -4.85 -7.89 29.26
CA GLY A 15 -6.14 -7.45 29.79
C GLY A 15 -6.48 -8.08 31.14
N ALA A 16 -6.21 -9.38 31.31
CA ALA A 16 -6.42 -10.09 32.57
C ALA A 16 -5.46 -9.59 33.67
N ALA A 17 -4.19 -9.33 33.35
CA ALA A 17 -3.22 -8.79 34.29
C ALA A 17 -3.61 -7.39 34.77
N LEU A 18 -4.00 -6.49 33.86
CA LEU A 18 -4.52 -5.17 34.20
C LEU A 18 -5.81 -5.25 35.03
N THR A 19 -6.67 -6.23 34.72
CA THR A 19 -7.89 -6.47 35.50
C THR A 19 -7.58 -6.97 36.91
N ALA A 20 -6.63 -7.89 37.07
CA ALA A 20 -6.19 -8.36 38.38
C ALA A 20 -5.64 -7.20 39.23
N LEU A 21 -4.83 -6.33 38.62
CA LEU A 21 -4.30 -5.14 39.28
C LEU A 21 -5.40 -4.17 39.73
N THR A 22 -6.36 -3.89 38.85
CA THR A 22 -7.50 -2.98 39.17
C THR A 22 -8.46 -3.59 40.19
N VAL A 23 -8.63 -4.91 40.19
CA VAL A 23 -9.38 -5.63 41.21
C VAL A 23 -8.68 -5.56 42.56
N PHE A 24 -7.36 -5.81 42.60
CA PHE A 24 -6.52 -5.70 43.79
C PHE A 24 -6.60 -4.31 44.42
N MET A 25 -6.59 -3.25 43.61
CA MET A 25 -6.74 -1.86 44.07
C MET A 25 -8.18 -1.45 44.40
N LYS A 26 -9.16 -2.36 44.33
CA LYS A 26 -10.60 -2.12 44.61
C LYS A 26 -11.22 -1.01 43.76
N TRP A 27 -10.72 -0.79 42.54
CA TRP A 27 -11.26 0.21 41.60
C TRP A 27 -12.27 -0.37 40.59
N HIS A 28 -12.62 -1.66 40.75
CA HIS A 28 -13.58 -2.36 39.88
C HIS A 28 -15.02 -2.19 40.38
N LYS A 29 -15.97 -2.16 39.44
CA LYS A 29 -17.42 -2.26 39.73
C LYS A 29 -17.97 -3.63 39.32
N ASN A 30 -17.52 -4.13 38.17
CA ASN A 30 -17.86 -5.46 37.65
C ASN A 30 -16.63 -6.04 36.95
N ILE A 31 -16.20 -7.23 37.38
CA ILE A 31 -14.95 -7.84 36.92
C ILE A 31 -14.97 -8.11 35.40
N LEU A 32 -16.10 -8.60 34.87
CA LEU A 32 -16.24 -8.86 33.44
C LEU A 32 -16.13 -7.58 32.63
N MET A 33 -16.81 -6.51 33.08
CA MET A 33 -16.76 -5.22 32.40
C MET A 33 -15.35 -4.62 32.42
N THR A 34 -14.68 -4.71 33.57
CA THR A 34 -13.30 -4.27 33.74
C THR A 34 -12.35 -5.05 32.83
N PHE A 35 -12.53 -6.36 32.70
CA PHE A 35 -11.78 -7.18 31.75
C PHE A 35 -12.00 -6.74 30.30
N LEU A 36 -13.26 -6.59 29.88
CA LEU A 36 -13.58 -6.15 28.53
C LEU A 36 -12.99 -4.77 28.22
N GLN A 37 -13.03 -3.83 29.18
CA GLN A 37 -12.41 -2.51 29.02
C GLN A 37 -10.90 -2.59 28.80
N HIS A 38 -10.18 -3.38 29.58
CA HIS A 38 -8.75 -3.56 29.39
C HIS A 38 -8.42 -4.31 28.11
N PHE A 39 -9.14 -5.38 27.79
CA PHE A 39 -8.93 -6.18 26.59
C PHE A 39 -9.12 -5.34 25.32
N VAL A 40 -10.28 -4.67 25.18
CA VAL A 40 -10.56 -3.81 24.02
C VAL A 40 -9.66 -2.59 24.02
N GLY A 41 -9.37 -2.01 25.18
CA GLY A 41 -8.44 -0.87 25.28
C GLY A 41 -7.03 -1.21 24.80
N VAL A 42 -6.47 -2.34 25.22
CA VAL A 42 -5.15 -2.83 24.77
C VAL A 42 -5.16 -3.10 23.26
N TRP A 43 -6.24 -3.68 22.75
CA TRP A 43 -6.41 -3.92 21.32
C TRP A 43 -6.27 -2.63 20.51
N PHE A 44 -7.02 -1.60 20.90
CA PHE A 44 -7.05 -0.32 20.21
C PHE A 44 -5.72 0.45 20.33
N VAL A 45 -5.09 0.42 21.50
CA VAL A 45 -3.77 1.05 21.68
C VAL A 45 -2.72 0.36 20.80
N PHE A 46 -2.69 -0.97 20.77
CA PHE A 46 -1.72 -1.71 19.94
C PHE A 46 -1.99 -1.49 18.45
N SER A 47 -3.23 -1.68 18.01
CA SER A 47 -3.66 -1.50 16.62
C SER A 47 -3.38 -0.07 16.12
N GLY A 48 -3.70 0.94 16.92
CA GLY A 48 -3.39 2.34 16.61
C GLY A 48 -1.89 2.64 16.63
N MET A 49 -1.12 2.08 17.57
CA MET A 49 0.33 2.32 17.64
C MET A 49 1.05 1.79 16.39
N VAL A 50 0.66 0.62 15.90
CA VAL A 50 1.22 0.07 14.66
C VAL A 50 0.93 0.98 13.47
N LYS A 51 -0.27 1.56 13.39
CA LYS A 51 -0.59 2.56 12.37
C LYS A 51 0.16 3.89 12.58
N ALA A 52 0.41 4.30 13.83
CA ALA A 52 1.17 5.50 14.15
C ALA A 52 2.66 5.40 13.75
N ILE A 53 3.21 4.19 13.62
CA ILE A 53 4.56 3.96 13.09
C ILE A 53 4.61 4.29 11.59
N ASP A 54 3.55 3.98 10.82
CA ASP A 54 3.43 4.33 9.39
C ASP A 54 2.07 4.99 9.06
N PRO A 55 1.88 6.28 9.42
CA PRO A 55 0.63 7.00 9.14
C PRO A 55 0.40 7.20 7.64
N ILE A 56 1.49 7.30 6.85
CA ILE A 56 1.45 7.44 5.39
C ILE A 56 0.91 6.15 4.76
N GLY A 57 1.37 4.98 5.21
CA GLY A 57 0.82 3.70 4.76
C GLY A 57 -0.69 3.59 5.01
N THR A 58 -1.14 4.04 6.18
CA THR A 58 -2.59 4.10 6.51
C THR A 58 -3.33 5.11 5.60
N ALA A 59 -2.71 6.24 5.25
CA ALA A 59 -3.28 7.23 4.34
C ALA A 59 -3.48 6.67 2.93
N TYR A 60 -2.51 5.94 2.38
CA TYR A 60 -2.65 5.29 1.07
C TYR A 60 -3.77 4.25 1.05
N LYS A 61 -3.98 3.53 2.16
CA LYS A 61 -5.11 2.62 2.28
C LYS A 61 -6.44 3.36 2.26
N MET A 62 -6.52 4.51 2.93
CA MET A 62 -7.73 5.34 2.89
C MET A 62 -7.97 5.91 1.49
N GLU A 63 -6.93 6.31 0.78
CA GLU A 63 -7.00 6.72 -0.62
C GLU A 63 -7.56 5.59 -1.51
N ASP A 64 -7.03 4.36 -1.39
CA ASP A 64 -7.55 3.17 -2.08
C ASP A 64 -9.05 2.95 -1.79
N TYR A 65 -9.48 3.10 -0.52
CA TYR A 65 -10.89 3.00 -0.15
C TYR A 65 -11.74 4.12 -0.77
N PHE A 66 -11.26 5.36 -0.77
CA PHE A 66 -12.00 6.49 -1.32
C PHE A 66 -12.15 6.37 -2.84
N THR A 67 -11.12 5.96 -3.56
CA THR A 67 -11.21 5.67 -5.00
C THR A 67 -12.16 4.49 -5.28
N ALA A 68 -12.10 3.44 -4.47
CA ALA A 68 -13.04 2.32 -4.59
C ALA A 68 -14.48 2.74 -4.30
N PHE A 69 -14.71 3.68 -3.36
CA PHE A 69 -16.03 4.21 -3.09
C PHE A 69 -16.51 5.15 -4.19
N GLU A 70 -15.67 6.05 -4.70
CA GLU A 70 -16.01 6.92 -5.84
C GLU A 70 -16.59 6.10 -6.99
N THR A 71 -15.84 5.12 -7.49
CA THR A 71 -16.29 4.22 -8.57
C THR A 71 -17.57 3.46 -8.22
N THR A 72 -17.76 3.09 -6.95
CA THR A 72 -18.99 2.43 -6.48
C THR A 72 -20.19 3.36 -6.51
N PHE A 73 -20.03 4.60 -6.03
CA PHE A 73 -21.09 5.57 -5.86
C PHE A 73 -21.42 6.34 -7.16
N GLU A 74 -20.47 6.50 -8.07
CA GLU A 74 -20.69 7.12 -9.38
C GLU A 74 -21.62 6.28 -10.28
N GLY A 75 -21.51 4.95 -10.20
CA GLY A 75 -22.34 4.02 -10.97
C GLY A 75 -23.80 3.95 -10.51
N LEU A 76 -24.18 4.65 -9.43
CA LEU A 76 -25.56 4.70 -8.95
C LEU A 76 -26.37 5.78 -9.67
N HIS A 77 -27.62 5.48 -9.99
CA HIS A 77 -28.59 6.46 -10.53
C HIS A 77 -29.49 7.10 -9.44
N ASN A 78 -29.20 6.85 -8.16
CA ASN A 78 -30.03 7.26 -7.01
C ASN A 78 -29.41 8.44 -6.23
N PHE A 79 -30.07 8.88 -5.15
CA PHE A 79 -29.62 9.98 -4.29
C PHE A 79 -28.18 9.80 -3.77
N MET A 80 -27.72 8.55 -3.62
CA MET A 80 -26.36 8.21 -3.18
C MET A 80 -25.27 8.64 -4.18
N LYS A 81 -25.59 8.88 -5.45
CA LYS A 81 -24.67 9.50 -6.43
C LYS A 81 -24.17 10.86 -5.97
N GLY A 82 -24.99 11.61 -5.23
CA GLY A 82 -24.61 12.90 -4.66
C GLY A 82 -23.45 12.82 -3.65
N LEU A 83 -23.10 11.62 -3.16
CA LEU A 83 -21.95 11.40 -2.28
C LEU A 83 -20.65 11.16 -3.05
N ALA A 84 -20.69 10.84 -4.35
CA ALA A 84 -19.48 10.56 -5.13
C ALA A 84 -18.42 11.68 -5.06
N PRO A 85 -18.77 12.98 -5.17
CA PRO A 85 -17.79 14.07 -5.09
C PRO A 85 -17.10 14.22 -3.73
N LEU A 86 -17.64 13.60 -2.67
CA LEU A 86 -17.04 13.62 -1.35
C LEU A 86 -15.73 12.79 -1.31
N PHE A 87 -15.67 11.69 -2.06
CA PHE A 87 -14.55 10.75 -1.97
C PHE A 87 -13.25 11.33 -2.56
N PRO A 88 -13.24 12.02 -3.71
CA PRO A 88 -12.07 12.74 -4.19
C PRO A 88 -11.58 13.80 -3.19
N TRP A 89 -12.49 14.53 -2.56
CA TRP A 89 -12.13 15.51 -1.52
C TRP A 89 -11.48 14.84 -0.31
N LEU A 90 -12.01 13.69 0.12
CA LEU A 90 -11.42 12.87 1.21
C LEU A 90 -10.07 12.28 0.80
N ALA A 91 -9.90 11.85 -0.45
CA ALA A 91 -8.63 11.35 -0.99
C ALA A 91 -7.53 12.43 -0.93
N GLY A 92 -7.85 13.66 -1.31
CA GLY A 92 -6.93 14.81 -1.18
C GLY A 92 -6.54 15.13 0.28
N HIS A 93 -7.33 14.70 1.26
CA HIS A 93 -7.06 14.88 2.70
C HIS A 93 -6.74 13.57 3.43
N SER A 94 -6.35 12.52 2.70
CA SER A 94 -6.14 11.17 3.25
C SER A 94 -5.12 11.13 4.39
N ILE A 95 -4.05 11.93 4.32
CA ILE A 95 -3.02 12.04 5.36
C ILE A 95 -3.62 12.61 6.66
N SER A 96 -4.34 13.72 6.58
CA SER A 96 -4.98 14.34 7.75
C SER A 96 -6.03 13.43 8.36
N PHE A 97 -6.81 12.75 7.52
CA PHE A 97 -7.80 11.77 7.95
C PHE A 97 -7.15 10.57 8.65
N SER A 98 -6.07 10.02 8.10
CA SER A 98 -5.26 8.95 8.68
C SER A 98 -4.75 9.32 10.07
N ILE A 99 -4.09 10.48 10.20
CA ILE A 99 -3.56 10.96 11.49
C ILE A 99 -4.70 11.13 12.52
N GLY A 100 -5.82 11.74 12.11
CA GLY A 100 -6.98 11.93 12.98
C GLY A 100 -7.58 10.61 13.47
N MET A 101 -7.73 9.63 12.58
CA MET A 101 -8.23 8.30 12.92
C MET A 101 -7.29 7.55 13.87
N ILE A 102 -5.97 7.59 13.62
CA ILE A 102 -4.97 6.95 14.48
C ILE A 102 -4.99 7.56 15.88
N ILE A 103 -5.04 8.89 15.98
CA ILE A 103 -5.17 9.59 17.27
C ILE A 103 -6.44 9.14 17.98
N LEU A 104 -7.57 9.13 17.29
CA LEU A 104 -8.85 8.70 17.85
C LEU A 104 -8.77 7.26 18.36
N GLU A 105 -8.20 6.33 17.59
CA GLU A 105 -8.08 4.92 17.94
C GLU A 105 -7.25 4.72 19.21
N ILE A 106 -6.05 5.31 19.29
CA ILE A 106 -5.17 5.17 20.46
C ILE A 106 -5.79 5.87 21.67
N VAL A 107 -6.30 7.10 21.52
CA VAL A 107 -6.87 7.87 22.62
C VAL A 107 -8.12 7.20 23.18
N LEU A 108 -8.98 6.62 22.33
CA LEU A 108 -10.11 5.81 22.80
C LEU A 108 -9.66 4.53 23.50
N GLY A 109 -8.61 3.87 23.00
CA GLY A 109 -8.01 2.72 23.67
C GLY A 109 -7.50 3.07 25.08
N VAL A 110 -6.75 4.16 25.22
CA VAL A 110 -6.30 4.68 26.53
C VAL A 110 -7.48 5.07 27.40
N ALA A 111 -8.49 5.75 26.84
CA ALA A 111 -9.70 6.16 27.55
C ALA A 111 -10.47 4.97 28.13
N LEU A 112 -10.55 3.84 27.42
CA LEU A 112 -11.17 2.61 27.91
C LEU A 112 -10.38 1.99 29.07
N ILE A 113 -9.05 1.91 28.94
CA ILE A 113 -8.16 1.37 29.99
C ILE A 113 -8.32 2.14 31.29
N ILE A 114 -8.34 3.47 31.24
CA ILE A 114 -8.43 4.31 32.44
C ILE A 114 -9.87 4.59 32.91
N GLY A 115 -10.88 4.32 32.08
CA GLY A 115 -12.28 4.66 32.38
C GLY A 115 -12.57 6.16 32.27
N TRP A 116 -12.07 6.83 31.22
CA TRP A 116 -12.36 8.23 30.96
C TRP A 116 -13.74 8.40 30.32
N ARG A 117 -14.62 9.19 30.96
CA ARG A 117 -15.96 9.55 30.46
C ARG A 117 -16.67 8.40 29.74
N ASN A 118 -16.92 7.29 30.46
CA ASN A 118 -17.37 6.00 29.91
C ASN A 118 -18.50 6.09 28.86
N ARG A 119 -19.50 6.98 29.05
CA ARG A 119 -20.57 7.16 28.05
C ARG A 119 -20.08 7.73 26.72
N LEU A 120 -19.23 8.76 26.77
CA LEU A 120 -18.70 9.41 25.57
C LEU A 120 -17.72 8.47 24.86
N THR A 121 -16.84 7.82 25.62
CA THR A 121 -15.88 6.85 25.08
C THR A 121 -16.60 5.66 24.44
N ALA A 122 -17.66 5.14 25.05
CA ALA A 122 -18.45 4.04 24.47
C ALA A 122 -19.13 4.44 23.14
N TRP A 123 -19.72 5.64 23.07
CA TRP A 123 -20.35 6.13 21.84
C TRP A 123 -19.33 6.37 20.72
N LEU A 124 -18.20 7.02 21.01
CA LEU A 124 -17.15 7.25 20.04
C LEU A 124 -16.51 5.94 19.55
N LEU A 125 -16.25 5.00 20.46
CA LEU A 125 -15.76 3.67 20.11
C LEU A 125 -16.75 2.92 19.23
N PHE A 126 -18.04 2.95 19.55
CA PHE A 126 -19.07 2.30 18.75
C PHE A 126 -19.12 2.88 17.34
N ILE A 127 -19.11 4.21 17.19
CA ILE A 127 -19.08 4.86 15.87
C ILE A 127 -17.84 4.44 15.09
N LEU A 128 -16.66 4.45 15.73
CA LEU A 128 -15.42 4.00 15.10
C LEU A 128 -15.49 2.53 14.66
N MET A 129 -16.05 1.66 15.50
CA MET A 129 -16.27 0.25 15.19
C MET A 129 -17.25 0.04 14.05
N VAL A 130 -18.33 0.81 13.97
CA VAL A 130 -19.27 0.75 12.83
C VAL A 130 -18.55 1.14 11.54
N VAL A 131 -17.73 2.19 11.57
CA VAL A 131 -16.93 2.60 10.40
C VAL A 131 -15.95 1.50 9.99
N PHE A 132 -15.17 0.94 10.92
CA PHE A 132 -14.25 -0.16 10.59
C PHE A 132 -14.97 -1.42 10.11
N THR A 133 -16.10 -1.78 10.73
CA THR A 133 -16.93 -2.91 10.28
C THR A 133 -17.47 -2.67 8.88
N PHE A 134 -17.82 -1.44 8.53
CA PHE A 134 -18.23 -1.07 7.18
C PHE A 134 -17.08 -1.17 6.17
N LEU A 135 -15.90 -0.62 6.48
CA LEU A 135 -14.73 -0.70 5.58
C LEU A 135 -14.29 -2.15 5.34
N THR A 136 -14.22 -2.94 6.41
CA THR A 136 -13.82 -4.36 6.34
C THR A 136 -14.87 -5.21 5.65
N GLY A 137 -16.15 -4.92 5.92
CA GLY A 137 -17.29 -5.52 5.24
C GLY A 137 -17.27 -5.22 3.76
N PHE A 138 -17.03 -3.96 3.35
CA PHE A 138 -16.91 -3.58 1.94
C PHE A 138 -15.78 -4.35 1.24
N THR A 139 -14.59 -4.41 1.85
CA THR A 139 -13.48 -5.19 1.29
C THR A 139 -13.81 -6.66 1.14
N TYR A 140 -14.39 -7.28 2.17
CA TYR A 140 -14.79 -8.69 2.11
C TYR A 140 -15.90 -8.95 1.09
N LEU A 141 -16.90 -8.07 1.02
CA LEU A 141 -18.07 -8.23 0.15
C LEU A 141 -17.76 -7.95 -1.32
N THR A 142 -16.82 -7.04 -1.61
CA THR A 142 -16.38 -6.79 -3.01
C THR A 142 -15.74 -8.02 -3.66
N GLY A 143 -15.24 -8.99 -2.88
CA GLY A 143 -14.81 -10.28 -3.40
C GLY A 143 -15.94 -11.13 -4.00
N PHE A 144 -17.22 -10.80 -3.78
CA PHE A 144 -18.36 -11.43 -4.44
C PHE A 144 -18.83 -10.67 -5.69
N VAL A 145 -18.25 -9.52 -5.99
CA VAL A 145 -18.72 -8.61 -7.03
C VAL A 145 -17.83 -8.75 -8.27
N PRO A 146 -18.37 -9.15 -9.43
CA PRO A 146 -17.65 -9.15 -10.69
C PRO A 146 -17.05 -7.77 -11.02
N THR A 147 -15.95 -7.74 -11.77
CA THR A 147 -15.24 -6.49 -12.12
C THR A 147 -16.06 -5.54 -13.00
N ASP A 148 -17.03 -6.08 -13.73
CA ASP A 148 -17.96 -5.40 -14.62
C ASP A 148 -19.27 -4.96 -13.93
N ALA A 149 -19.50 -5.39 -12.69
CA ALA A 149 -20.70 -5.09 -11.92
C ALA A 149 -20.49 -3.99 -10.87
N ASN A 150 -21.55 -3.22 -10.56
CA ASN A 150 -21.52 -2.34 -9.40
C ASN A 150 -21.72 -3.14 -8.11
N PHE A 151 -21.17 -2.65 -6.99
CA PHE A 151 -21.35 -3.25 -5.67
C PHE A 151 -22.83 -3.41 -5.28
N PHE A 152 -23.68 -2.46 -5.66
CA PHE A 152 -25.10 -2.46 -5.29
C PHE A 152 -25.98 -3.34 -6.20
N ASP A 153 -25.43 -3.93 -7.27
CA ASP A 153 -26.14 -4.83 -8.16
C ASP A 153 -26.15 -6.26 -7.60
N PHE A 154 -26.87 -6.44 -6.47
CA PHE A 154 -26.90 -7.70 -5.71
C PHE A 154 -27.31 -8.93 -6.55
N ALA A 155 -28.03 -8.74 -7.65
CA ALA A 155 -28.42 -9.81 -8.57
C ALA A 155 -27.23 -10.37 -9.37
N GLN A 156 -26.17 -9.57 -9.58
CA GLN A 156 -24.97 -9.96 -10.31
C GLN A 156 -23.88 -10.55 -9.41
N TRP A 157 -24.13 -10.65 -8.10
CA TRP A 157 -23.15 -11.19 -7.16
C TRP A 157 -22.86 -12.67 -7.42
N GLY A 158 -21.58 -12.98 -7.49
CA GLY A 158 -21.03 -14.28 -7.83
C GLY A 158 -20.51 -15.06 -6.62
N PRO A 159 -19.78 -16.16 -6.85
CA PRO A 159 -18.96 -16.79 -5.82
C PRO A 159 -17.86 -15.84 -5.37
N TYR A 160 -17.35 -16.04 -4.15
CA TYR A 160 -16.25 -15.26 -3.61
C TYR A 160 -14.94 -15.57 -4.35
N VAL A 161 -14.38 -14.57 -5.02
CA VAL A 161 -13.08 -14.62 -5.68
C VAL A 161 -12.16 -13.57 -5.06
N LYS A 162 -11.01 -14.00 -4.52
CA LYS A 162 -10.08 -13.11 -3.82
C LYS A 162 -9.49 -12.04 -4.74
N GLU A 163 -9.28 -12.39 -6.00
CA GLU A 163 -8.72 -11.49 -7.02
C GLU A 163 -9.69 -10.37 -7.44
N GLN A 164 -10.99 -10.46 -7.13
CA GLN A 164 -11.99 -9.44 -7.43
C GLN A 164 -12.08 -8.32 -6.37
N MET A 165 -11.36 -8.47 -5.25
CA MET A 165 -11.39 -7.48 -4.18
C MET A 165 -10.83 -6.14 -4.65
N ARG A 166 -11.62 -5.06 -4.46
CA ARG A 166 -11.22 -3.70 -4.85
C ARG A 166 -10.09 -3.14 -3.98
N VAL A 167 -9.99 -3.63 -2.74
CA VAL A 167 -8.91 -3.30 -1.80
C VAL A 167 -8.34 -4.60 -1.25
N THR A 168 -7.02 -4.78 -1.23
CA THR A 168 -6.41 -6.09 -0.97
C THR A 168 -6.21 -6.43 0.51
N ASP A 169 -6.20 -5.42 1.38
CA ASP A 169 -6.13 -5.58 2.82
C ASP A 169 -6.85 -4.43 3.53
N CYS A 170 -7.26 -4.64 4.77
CA CYS A 170 -8.02 -3.65 5.53
C CYS A 170 -7.15 -2.54 6.16
N GLY A 171 -5.84 -2.77 6.30
CA GLY A 171 -4.93 -1.82 6.97
C GLY A 171 -5.09 -1.72 8.49
N CYS A 172 -5.91 -2.56 9.16
CA CYS A 172 -6.10 -2.49 10.62
C CYS A 172 -4.79 -2.60 11.43
N PHE A 173 -3.82 -3.39 10.99
CA PHE A 173 -2.51 -3.50 11.64
C PHE A 173 -1.40 -2.92 10.75
N GLY A 174 -1.73 -1.97 9.87
CA GLY A 174 -0.78 -1.43 8.90
C GLY A 174 0.00 -2.52 8.15
N ASP A 175 1.28 -2.25 7.88
CA ASP A 175 2.18 -3.21 7.25
C ASP A 175 2.77 -4.25 8.23
N PHE A 176 2.45 -4.20 9.52
CA PHE A 176 2.95 -5.17 10.51
C PHE A 176 2.35 -6.57 10.27
N ILE A 177 1.03 -6.64 10.06
CA ILE A 177 0.32 -7.89 9.74
C ILE A 177 -0.78 -7.59 8.72
N LYS A 178 -0.65 -8.18 7.53
CA LYS A 178 -1.72 -8.20 6.52
C LYS A 178 -2.67 -9.35 6.82
N LEU A 179 -3.81 -9.00 7.41
CA LEU A 179 -4.89 -9.96 7.67
C LEU A 179 -5.74 -10.16 6.42
N ASP A 180 -6.22 -11.38 6.23
CA ASP A 180 -7.26 -11.67 5.26
C ASP A 180 -8.50 -10.79 5.55
N PRO A 181 -9.11 -10.15 4.54
CA PRO A 181 -10.31 -9.33 4.74
C PRO A 181 -11.44 -10.04 5.45
N LYS A 182 -11.64 -11.35 5.21
CA LYS A 182 -12.65 -12.14 5.92
C LYS A 182 -12.38 -12.18 7.42
N ILE A 183 -11.13 -12.48 7.78
CA ILE A 183 -10.70 -12.53 9.18
C ILE A 183 -10.85 -11.15 9.83
N SER A 184 -10.49 -10.09 9.10
CA SER A 184 -10.60 -8.70 9.57
C SER A 184 -12.05 -8.32 9.87
N PHE A 185 -12.99 -8.65 8.96
CA PHE A 185 -14.41 -8.39 9.14
C PHE A 185 -15.00 -9.09 10.37
N PHE A 186 -14.72 -10.39 10.56
CA PHE A 186 -15.20 -11.11 11.74
C PHE A 186 -14.57 -10.63 13.04
N LYS A 187 -13.30 -10.20 13.00
CA LYS A 187 -12.63 -9.54 14.13
C LYS A 187 -13.34 -8.25 14.51
N ASP A 188 -13.69 -7.39 13.54
CA ASP A 188 -14.41 -6.15 13.82
C ASP A 188 -15.85 -6.39 14.30
N LEU A 189 -16.55 -7.37 13.72
CA LEU A 189 -17.86 -7.80 14.23
C LEU A 189 -17.78 -8.32 15.67
N GLY A 190 -16.71 -9.06 16.01
CA GLY A 190 -16.44 -9.53 17.36
C GLY A 190 -16.18 -8.39 18.35
N LEU A 191 -15.45 -7.35 17.94
CA LEU A 191 -15.19 -6.15 18.74
C LEU A 191 -16.40 -5.19 18.80
N LEU A 192 -17.34 -5.29 17.85
CA LEU A 192 -18.58 -4.54 17.88
C LEU A 192 -19.46 -4.96 19.07
N VAL A 193 -19.48 -6.25 19.41
CA VAL A 193 -20.25 -6.78 20.56
C VAL A 193 -19.90 -6.08 21.88
N PRO A 194 -18.63 -6.05 22.36
CA PRO A 194 -18.29 -5.33 23.58
C PRO A 194 -18.50 -3.81 23.45
N SER A 195 -18.39 -3.22 22.26
CA SER A 195 -18.69 -1.79 22.07
C SER A 195 -20.16 -1.44 22.37
N VAL A 196 -21.10 -2.30 21.96
CA VAL A 196 -22.53 -2.16 22.31
C VAL A 196 -22.74 -2.38 23.81
N LEU A 197 -22.07 -3.37 24.40
CA LEU A 197 -22.14 -3.61 25.85
C LEU A 197 -21.65 -2.40 26.66
N PHE A 198 -20.62 -1.69 26.19
CA PHE A 198 -20.15 -0.46 26.84
C PHE A 198 -21.18 0.66 26.81
N ILE A 199 -22.03 0.75 25.77
CA ILE A 199 -23.12 1.74 25.73
C ILE A 199 -24.20 1.38 26.77
N VAL A 200 -24.68 0.13 26.75
CA VAL A 200 -25.79 -0.31 27.61
C VAL A 200 -25.38 -0.33 29.09
N TRP A 201 -24.15 -0.75 29.38
CA TRP A 201 -23.63 -0.94 30.74
C TRP A 201 -22.55 0.08 31.12
N ALA A 202 -22.53 1.27 30.51
CA ALA A 202 -21.54 2.33 30.78
C ALA A 202 -21.36 2.66 32.28
N LYS A 203 -22.42 2.52 33.09
CA LYS A 203 -22.36 2.77 34.54
C LYS A 203 -21.57 1.71 35.32
N LYS A 204 -21.49 0.48 34.80
CA LYS A 204 -20.77 -0.67 35.40
C LYS A 204 -19.29 -0.67 35.05
N SER A 205 -18.85 0.20 34.15
CA SER A 205 -17.46 0.38 33.77
C SER A 205 -16.64 1.01 34.91
N HIS A 206 -15.40 0.54 35.08
CA HIS A 206 -14.49 1.07 36.08
C HIS A 206 -14.01 2.47 35.70
N GLU A 207 -13.51 3.18 36.70
CA GLU A 207 -12.97 4.53 36.58
C GLU A 207 -11.70 4.59 37.44
N LEU A 208 -10.53 4.61 36.82
CA LEU A 208 -9.27 4.66 37.54
C LEU A 208 -8.97 6.11 37.95
N TRP A 209 -8.42 6.29 39.14
CA TRP A 209 -8.01 7.60 39.68
C TRP A 209 -9.10 8.69 39.67
N THR A 210 -8.69 9.94 39.83
CA THR A 210 -9.60 11.10 39.78
C THR A 210 -9.78 11.60 38.34
N ILE A 211 -10.88 12.31 38.08
CA ILE A 211 -11.17 12.87 36.75
C ILE A 211 -10.07 13.82 36.25
N ARG A 212 -9.40 14.55 37.16
CA ARG A 212 -8.28 15.44 36.81
C ARG A 212 -7.09 14.67 36.24
N ILE A 213 -6.70 13.58 36.90
CA ILE A 213 -5.61 12.71 36.44
C ILE A 213 -5.97 12.09 35.09
N ARG A 214 -7.19 11.57 34.94
CA ARG A 214 -7.64 11.00 33.65
C ARG A 214 -7.59 12.02 32.50
N ASN A 215 -8.02 13.26 32.74
CA ASN A 215 -7.96 14.33 31.72
C ASN A 215 -6.50 14.65 31.33
N ILE A 216 -5.59 14.68 32.29
CA ILE A 216 -4.16 14.91 32.04
C ILE A 216 -3.59 13.78 31.20
N ILE A 217 -3.88 12.52 31.55
CA ILE A 217 -3.43 11.34 30.79
C ILE A 217 -3.91 11.43 29.34
N ILE A 218 -5.18 11.74 29.11
CA ILE A 218 -5.74 11.87 27.75
C ILE A 218 -5.11 13.02 26.98
N GLY A 219 -4.90 14.17 27.63
CA GLY A 219 -4.22 15.32 27.01
C GLY A 219 -2.79 15.00 26.59
N ILE A 220 -2.01 14.38 27.48
CA ILE A 220 -0.64 13.95 27.21
C ILE A 220 -0.62 12.88 26.13
N SER A 221 -1.46 11.84 26.21
CA SER A 221 -1.49 10.79 25.19
C SER A 221 -1.83 11.34 23.81
N THR A 222 -2.74 12.31 23.73
CA THR A 222 -3.10 12.97 22.46
C THR A 222 -1.91 13.74 21.89
N ALA A 223 -1.23 14.54 22.71
CA ALA A 223 -0.05 15.30 22.29
C ALA A 223 1.11 14.39 21.85
N VAL A 224 1.37 13.31 22.59
CA VAL A 224 2.42 12.33 22.26
C VAL A 224 2.10 11.63 20.94
N VAL A 225 0.88 11.13 20.75
CA VAL A 225 0.50 10.45 19.51
C VAL A 225 0.56 11.41 18.32
N LEU A 226 0.08 12.66 18.49
CA LEU A 226 0.18 13.68 17.44
C LEU A 226 1.64 13.94 17.05
N LEU A 227 2.53 14.10 18.02
CA LEU A 227 3.96 14.33 17.77
C LEU A 227 4.61 13.12 17.08
N LEU A 228 4.26 11.89 17.47
CA LEU A 228 4.72 10.68 16.81
C LEU A 228 4.25 10.60 15.35
N CYS A 229 2.97 10.89 15.09
CA CYS A 229 2.43 10.92 13.73
C CYS A 229 3.11 11.99 12.87
N ILE A 230 3.30 13.21 13.39
CA ILE A 230 4.00 14.29 12.68
C ILE A 230 5.43 13.90 12.35
N ARG A 231 6.17 13.33 13.31
CA ARG A 231 7.54 12.87 13.09
C ARG A 231 7.61 11.84 11.97
N ASN A 232 6.80 10.79 12.05
CA ASN A 232 6.81 9.66 11.11
C ASN A 232 6.22 9.99 9.73
N THR A 233 5.51 11.11 9.59
CA THR A 233 4.91 11.56 8.32
C THR A 233 5.76 12.61 7.62
N TYR A 234 6.28 13.58 8.36
CA TYR A 234 6.87 14.80 7.77
C TYR A 234 8.34 14.98 8.05
N TRP A 235 8.87 14.44 9.14
CA TRP A 235 10.24 14.73 9.57
C TRP A 235 11.19 13.63 9.17
N ASP A 236 10.79 12.38 9.38
CA ASP A 236 11.69 11.23 9.27
C ASP A 236 10.94 9.98 8.80
N LEU A 237 11.70 8.95 8.43
CA LEU A 237 11.16 7.63 8.10
C LEU A 237 10.50 6.97 9.33
N PRO A 238 9.59 6.00 9.09
CA PRO A 238 9.02 5.17 10.14
C PRO A 238 10.09 4.62 11.10
N MET A 239 9.85 4.71 12.41
CA MET A 239 10.80 4.22 13.43
C MET A 239 11.13 2.73 13.25
N VAL A 240 10.13 1.95 12.86
CA VAL A 240 10.27 0.53 12.57
C VAL A 240 9.73 0.28 11.18
N ASP A 241 10.57 -0.27 10.33
CA ASP A 241 10.20 -0.57 8.95
C ASP A 241 9.69 -2.01 8.82
N PHE A 242 8.38 -2.15 8.56
CA PHE A 242 7.73 -3.45 8.31
C PHE A 242 7.67 -3.82 6.82
N ARG A 243 8.19 -2.96 5.94
CA ARG A 243 8.01 -3.12 4.50
C ARG A 243 8.96 -4.17 3.91
N PRO A 244 8.61 -4.75 2.75
CA PRO A 244 9.46 -5.75 2.10
C PRO A 244 10.85 -5.23 1.71
N PHE A 245 10.98 -3.94 1.46
CA PHE A 245 12.23 -3.27 1.05
C PHE A 245 13.05 -2.72 2.24
N LYS A 246 12.72 -3.04 3.49
CA LYS A 246 13.46 -2.53 4.65
C LYS A 246 14.96 -2.83 4.56
N VAL A 247 15.75 -1.96 5.18
CA VAL A 247 17.22 -2.12 5.29
C VAL A 247 17.58 -3.51 5.84
N GLY A 248 18.54 -4.16 5.18
CA GLY A 248 19.02 -5.51 5.46
C GLY A 248 18.34 -6.61 4.63
N ASN A 249 17.24 -6.33 3.93
CA ASN A 249 16.62 -7.33 3.08
C ASN A 249 17.31 -7.44 1.71
N ASN A 250 17.62 -8.68 1.30
CA ASN A 250 18.01 -8.98 -0.08
C ASN A 250 16.75 -9.09 -0.95
N VAL A 251 16.59 -8.17 -1.89
CA VAL A 251 15.41 -8.11 -2.78
C VAL A 251 15.60 -9.03 -3.97
N ARG A 252 16.83 -9.24 -4.45
CA ARG A 252 17.15 -10.21 -5.51
C ARG A 252 16.72 -11.61 -5.09
N GLU A 253 17.24 -12.09 -3.96
CA GLU A 253 16.91 -13.41 -3.40
C GLU A 253 15.41 -13.55 -3.12
N LYS A 254 14.78 -12.52 -2.54
CA LYS A 254 13.34 -12.56 -2.25
C LYS A 254 12.49 -12.61 -3.51
N ARG A 255 12.87 -11.89 -4.57
CA ARG A 255 12.16 -11.89 -5.84
C ARG A 255 12.26 -13.25 -6.52
N GLU A 256 13.42 -13.89 -6.48
CA GLU A 256 13.62 -15.27 -6.96
C GLU A 256 12.79 -16.28 -6.17
N LEU A 257 12.77 -16.16 -4.83
CA LEU A 257 11.92 -17.00 -3.99
C LEU A 257 10.43 -16.81 -4.31
N GLU A 258 9.98 -15.57 -4.47
CA GLU A 258 8.58 -15.27 -4.79
C GLU A 258 8.19 -15.62 -6.23
N SER A 259 9.13 -15.62 -7.19
CA SER A 259 8.88 -16.05 -8.57
C SER A 259 8.84 -17.58 -8.68
N SER A 260 9.59 -18.29 -7.83
CA SER A 260 9.52 -19.75 -7.70
C SER A 260 8.27 -20.25 -6.98
N ALA A 261 7.48 -19.35 -6.40
CA ALA A 261 6.26 -19.64 -5.66
C ALA A 261 5.22 -20.32 -6.54
N LYS A 262 4.75 -21.49 -6.10
CA LYS A 262 3.70 -22.24 -6.78
C LYS A 262 2.40 -22.17 -5.99
N VAL A 263 1.31 -22.35 -6.72
CA VAL A 263 -0.04 -22.47 -6.16
C VAL A 263 -0.63 -23.74 -6.73
N ASP A 264 -1.04 -24.65 -5.85
CA ASP A 264 -1.76 -25.84 -6.26
C ASP A 264 -3.25 -25.52 -6.34
N ILE A 265 -3.91 -26.00 -7.40
CA ILE A 265 -5.37 -25.98 -7.50
C ILE A 265 -5.88 -27.19 -6.70
N LEU A 266 -6.53 -26.93 -5.57
CA LEU A 266 -7.15 -27.94 -4.70
C LEU A 266 -8.53 -28.37 -5.20
N GLY A 267 -9.16 -27.61 -6.08
CA GLY A 267 -10.54 -27.90 -6.46
C GLY A 267 -11.15 -26.90 -7.41
N TRP A 268 -12.33 -27.26 -7.92
CA TRP A 268 -13.07 -26.49 -8.92
C TRP A 268 -14.50 -26.28 -8.45
N VAL A 269 -15.03 -25.08 -8.67
CA VAL A 269 -16.46 -24.79 -8.51
C VAL A 269 -17.09 -24.74 -9.90
N LEU A 270 -17.96 -25.71 -10.18
CA LEU A 270 -18.71 -25.80 -11.43
C LEU A 270 -20.15 -25.30 -11.20
N GLU A 271 -20.67 -24.55 -12.16
CA GLU A 271 -22.09 -24.13 -12.18
C GLU A 271 -22.73 -24.62 -13.48
N ASN A 272 -23.92 -25.21 -13.38
CA ASN A 272 -24.69 -25.62 -14.54
C ASN A 272 -25.61 -24.47 -15.01
N GLU A 273 -25.46 -24.04 -16.25
CA GLU A 273 -26.23 -22.92 -16.83
C GLU A 273 -27.73 -23.22 -16.99
N LYS A 274 -28.13 -24.50 -17.00
CA LYS A 274 -29.54 -24.91 -17.19
C LYS A 274 -30.29 -25.07 -15.88
N THR A 275 -29.60 -25.45 -14.80
CA THR A 275 -30.24 -25.73 -13.50
C THR A 275 -29.87 -24.73 -12.40
N GLY A 276 -28.82 -23.93 -12.59
CA GLY A 276 -28.27 -23.03 -11.55
C GLY A 276 -27.59 -23.77 -10.40
N GLU A 277 -27.41 -25.09 -10.51
CA GLU A 277 -26.83 -25.93 -9.48
C GLU A 277 -25.31 -25.76 -9.43
N LYS A 278 -24.76 -25.57 -8.23
CA LYS A 278 -23.33 -25.33 -7.98
C LYS A 278 -22.71 -26.54 -7.30
N MET A 279 -21.73 -27.16 -7.95
CA MET A 279 -20.99 -28.29 -7.39
C MET A 279 -19.55 -27.88 -7.07
N LYS A 280 -19.10 -28.20 -5.86
CA LYS A 280 -17.72 -27.98 -5.41
C LYS A 280 -16.98 -29.32 -5.42
N PHE A 281 -15.94 -29.42 -6.24
CA PHE A 281 -15.04 -30.57 -6.26
C PHE A 281 -13.74 -30.18 -5.58
N ILE A 282 -13.31 -30.98 -4.60
CA ILE A 282 -11.97 -30.91 -4.03
C ILE A 282 -11.22 -32.11 -4.62
N GLU A 283 -10.13 -31.84 -5.33
CA GLU A 283 -9.28 -32.89 -5.89
C GLU A 283 -8.53 -33.59 -4.75
N PRO A 284 -8.53 -34.95 -4.71
CA PRO A 284 -7.87 -35.71 -3.65
C PRO A 284 -6.34 -35.59 -3.68
N GLU A 285 -5.76 -35.21 -4.83
CA GLU A 285 -4.35 -34.84 -4.96
C GLU A 285 -4.23 -33.46 -5.63
N PRO A 286 -3.53 -32.49 -5.01
CA PRO A 286 -3.32 -31.17 -5.60
C PRO A 286 -2.59 -31.29 -6.96
N GLY A 287 -3.14 -30.68 -8.00
CA GLY A 287 -2.52 -30.64 -9.34
C GLY A 287 -2.84 -31.81 -10.28
N LYS A 288 -3.65 -32.80 -9.88
CA LYS A 288 -4.16 -33.86 -10.78
C LYS A 288 -5.60 -33.59 -11.22
N ILE A 289 -5.69 -32.88 -12.34
CA ILE A 289 -6.91 -32.65 -13.11
C ILE A 289 -7.62 -33.98 -13.46
N THR A 290 -8.61 -34.38 -12.66
CA THR A 290 -9.38 -35.62 -12.93
C THR A 290 -10.89 -35.41 -12.89
N TYR A 291 -11.42 -34.67 -11.93
CA TYR A 291 -12.87 -34.64 -11.69
C TYR A 291 -13.65 -33.66 -12.58
N TYR A 292 -13.13 -32.45 -12.86
CA TYR A 292 -13.87 -31.49 -13.70
C TYR A 292 -14.02 -31.95 -15.17
N LYS A 293 -13.10 -32.80 -15.67
CA LYS A 293 -13.16 -33.35 -17.03
C LYS A 293 -14.37 -34.25 -17.27
N GLN A 294 -15.02 -34.73 -16.21
CA GLN A 294 -16.24 -35.53 -16.29
C GLN A 294 -17.50 -34.69 -16.54
N TYR A 295 -17.41 -33.37 -16.38
CA TYR A 295 -18.50 -32.42 -16.61
C TYR A 295 -18.14 -31.55 -17.82
N THR A 296 -18.65 -31.92 -18.98
CA THR A 296 -18.33 -31.26 -20.25
C THR A 296 -19.17 -29.98 -20.44
N LYS A 297 -18.67 -29.06 -21.27
CA LYS A 297 -19.42 -27.85 -21.67
C LYS A 297 -20.74 -28.19 -22.36
N ASP A 298 -20.85 -29.38 -22.96
CA ASP A 298 -22.05 -29.87 -23.65
C ASP A 298 -23.22 -30.13 -22.69
N ASP A 299 -22.93 -30.49 -21.44
CA ASP A 299 -23.92 -30.68 -20.37
C ASP A 299 -24.33 -29.37 -19.66
N GLY A 300 -23.79 -28.23 -20.10
CA GLY A 300 -24.08 -26.90 -19.56
C GLY A 300 -23.24 -26.50 -18.35
N TRP A 301 -22.20 -27.26 -18.00
CA TRP A 301 -21.32 -26.96 -16.86
C TRP A 301 -20.19 -26.01 -17.27
N LYS A 302 -20.06 -24.89 -16.54
CA LYS A 302 -18.93 -23.97 -16.65
C LYS A 302 -18.12 -23.93 -15.37
N VAL A 303 -16.79 -23.90 -15.53
CA VAL A 303 -15.86 -23.58 -14.45
C VAL A 303 -16.06 -22.13 -14.06
N LYS A 304 -16.53 -21.90 -12.84
CA LYS A 304 -16.72 -20.55 -12.31
C LYS A 304 -15.56 -20.10 -11.43
N ASP A 305 -14.95 -21.04 -10.71
CA ASP A 305 -13.89 -20.69 -9.76
C ASP A 305 -12.92 -21.87 -9.50
N GLN A 306 -11.71 -21.54 -9.04
CA GLN A 306 -10.64 -22.46 -8.68
C GLN A 306 -10.28 -22.26 -7.20
N ILE A 307 -10.37 -23.33 -6.41
CA ILE A 307 -9.89 -23.32 -5.02
C ILE A 307 -8.38 -23.49 -5.08
N LYS A 308 -7.64 -22.44 -4.75
CA LYS A 308 -6.17 -22.41 -4.75
C LYS A 308 -5.60 -22.57 -3.34
N THR A 309 -4.44 -23.20 -3.19
CA THR A 309 -3.66 -23.14 -1.94
C THR A 309 -3.08 -21.75 -1.72
N ASP A 310 -2.62 -21.48 -0.49
CA ASP A 310 -1.64 -20.42 -0.28
C ASP A 310 -0.36 -20.70 -1.10
N TRP A 311 0.36 -19.63 -1.45
CA TRP A 311 1.62 -19.75 -2.18
C TRP A 311 2.63 -20.56 -1.38
N TYR A 312 3.32 -21.49 -2.01
CA TYR A 312 4.37 -22.28 -1.37
C TYR A 312 5.58 -22.45 -2.28
N VAL A 313 6.75 -22.57 -1.65
CA VAL A 313 7.98 -23.01 -2.32
C VAL A 313 8.28 -24.42 -1.82
N GLU A 314 8.69 -25.29 -2.74
CA GLU A 314 9.12 -26.63 -2.45
C GLU A 314 10.65 -26.67 -2.53
N GLU A 315 11.31 -26.56 -1.38
CA GLU A 315 12.76 -26.72 -1.25
C GLU A 315 13.05 -28.06 -0.58
N ASN A 316 13.86 -28.91 -1.22
CA ASN A 316 14.31 -30.19 -0.67
C ASN A 316 13.16 -31.12 -0.22
N GLY A 317 12.01 -31.10 -0.91
CA GLY A 317 10.84 -31.92 -0.58
C GLY A 317 10.01 -31.43 0.61
N VAL A 318 10.31 -30.26 1.17
CA VAL A 318 9.53 -29.62 2.24
C VAL A 318 8.77 -28.43 1.68
N ARG A 319 7.43 -28.49 1.75
CA ARG A 319 6.56 -27.37 1.38
C ARG A 319 6.64 -26.27 2.43
N ARG A 320 7.07 -25.08 2.04
CA ARG A 320 7.06 -23.88 2.87
C ARG A 320 6.08 -22.88 2.29
N ASN A 321 5.03 -22.56 3.03
CA ASN A 321 4.13 -21.49 2.64
C ASN A 321 4.87 -20.16 2.68
N ILE A 322 4.79 -19.41 1.59
CA ILE A 322 5.33 -18.08 1.48
C ILE A 322 4.19 -17.09 1.23
N GLN A 323 4.36 -15.86 1.71
CA GLN A 323 3.44 -14.79 1.37
C GLN A 323 4.09 -13.96 0.28
N LYS A 324 3.50 -13.95 -0.92
CA LYS A 324 3.97 -13.10 -2.01
C LYS A 324 3.89 -11.63 -1.58
N THR A 325 5.00 -10.91 -1.66
CA THR A 325 5.06 -9.48 -1.36
C THR A 325 5.16 -8.69 -2.66
N LYS A 326 5.20 -7.36 -2.55
CA LYS A 326 5.43 -6.50 -3.72
C LYS A 326 6.85 -6.57 -4.30
N VAL A 327 7.74 -7.35 -3.68
CA VAL A 327 9.09 -7.57 -4.23
C VAL A 327 9.02 -8.33 -5.55
N SER A 328 8.12 -9.30 -5.69
CA SER A 328 7.87 -9.97 -6.97
C SER A 328 7.32 -9.07 -8.08
N GLU A 329 6.65 -7.98 -7.70
CA GLU A 329 6.13 -6.95 -8.62
C GLU A 329 7.15 -5.84 -8.89
N PHE A 330 8.37 -5.94 -8.34
CA PHE A 330 9.43 -4.98 -8.63
C PHE A 330 9.80 -5.07 -10.10
N ALA A 331 9.34 -4.08 -10.86
CA ALA A 331 9.60 -3.91 -12.28
C ALA A 331 9.94 -2.43 -12.52
N VAL A 332 11.07 -2.19 -13.17
CA VAL A 332 11.58 -0.85 -13.47
C VAL A 332 11.86 -0.78 -14.96
N GLU A 333 11.31 0.23 -15.61
CA GLU A 333 11.43 0.43 -17.05
C GLU A 333 12.22 1.71 -17.36
N SER A 334 13.09 1.62 -18.35
CA SER A 334 13.71 2.76 -19.03
C SER A 334 12.87 3.14 -20.24
N SER A 335 12.79 4.44 -20.54
CA SER A 335 12.16 4.94 -21.76
C SER A 335 12.88 4.51 -23.04
N GLU A 336 14.18 4.18 -22.96
CA GLU A 336 15.02 3.84 -24.13
C GLU A 336 15.30 2.35 -24.23
N ASN A 337 15.61 1.69 -23.10
CA ASN A 337 16.18 0.34 -23.08
C ASN A 337 15.21 -0.76 -22.62
N GLY A 338 13.93 -0.44 -22.40
CA GLY A 338 12.94 -1.41 -21.91
C GLY A 338 13.10 -1.72 -20.41
N GLU A 339 12.86 -2.96 -19.99
CA GLU A 339 12.94 -3.36 -18.57
C GLU A 339 14.40 -3.44 -18.10
N VAL A 340 14.73 -2.68 -17.04
CA VAL A 340 16.09 -2.58 -16.45
C VAL A 340 16.18 -3.22 -15.05
N THR A 341 15.14 -3.93 -14.63
CA THR A 341 15.02 -4.51 -13.28
C THR A 341 16.19 -5.46 -12.96
N GLU A 342 16.51 -6.37 -13.87
CA GLU A 342 17.58 -7.35 -13.68
C GLU A 342 18.95 -6.67 -13.60
N ASP A 343 19.19 -5.64 -14.42
CA ASP A 343 20.44 -4.88 -14.41
C ASP A 343 20.64 -4.10 -13.11
N ILE A 344 19.55 -3.65 -12.49
CA ILE A 344 19.58 -3.00 -11.18
C ILE A 344 19.84 -4.04 -10.09
N LEU A 345 19.12 -5.16 -10.11
CA LEU A 345 19.22 -6.16 -9.08
C LEU A 345 20.55 -6.88 -9.11
N ASN A 346 21.12 -7.14 -10.30
CA ASN A 346 22.35 -7.89 -10.52
C ASN A 346 23.64 -7.08 -10.35
N GLU A 347 23.54 -5.76 -10.18
CA GLU A 347 24.67 -4.87 -9.90
C GLU A 347 25.47 -5.36 -8.67
N GLU A 348 26.76 -5.66 -8.88
CA GLU A 348 27.67 -6.13 -7.83
C GLU A 348 28.19 -4.99 -6.93
N GLY A 349 28.24 -3.78 -7.51
CA GLY A 349 28.68 -2.57 -6.83
C GLY A 349 27.61 -1.95 -5.92
N TYR A 350 27.95 -0.78 -5.38
CA TYR A 350 26.95 0.09 -4.74
C TYR A 350 26.12 0.79 -5.82
N SER A 351 24.81 0.83 -5.62
CA SER A 351 23.92 1.65 -6.43
C SER A 351 23.03 2.53 -5.57
N MET A 352 22.74 3.73 -6.08
CA MET A 352 21.92 4.74 -5.44
C MET A 352 20.65 4.94 -6.25
N MET A 353 19.53 4.63 -5.62
CA MET A 353 18.21 4.78 -6.19
C MET A 353 17.49 5.96 -5.54
N ILE A 354 17.14 6.94 -6.35
CA ILE A 354 16.35 8.09 -5.94
C ILE A 354 14.89 7.80 -6.28
N VAL A 355 14.04 7.65 -5.27
CA VAL A 355 12.62 7.35 -5.43
C VAL A 355 11.81 8.64 -5.36
N ALA A 356 11.09 8.94 -6.44
CA ALA A 356 10.23 10.12 -6.54
C ALA A 356 8.85 9.70 -7.06
N TYR A 357 7.97 9.25 -6.17
CA TYR A 357 6.62 8.82 -6.57
C TYR A 357 5.68 9.97 -6.99
N HIS A 358 6.12 11.22 -6.88
CA HIS A 358 5.43 12.36 -7.49
C HIS A 358 6.41 13.50 -7.76
N LEU A 359 6.45 14.03 -8.99
CA LEU A 359 7.20 15.25 -9.31
C LEU A 359 6.34 16.48 -8.98
N ASP A 360 6.76 17.26 -7.98
CA ASP A 360 6.04 18.48 -7.55
C ASP A 360 6.42 19.68 -8.45
N GLY A 361 5.44 20.16 -9.21
CA GLY A 361 5.58 21.28 -10.12
C GLY A 361 4.31 21.64 -10.88
N SER A 362 4.43 22.63 -11.75
CA SER A 362 3.36 23.10 -12.62
C SER A 362 3.70 22.87 -14.08
N GLN A 363 2.69 22.51 -14.88
CA GLN A 363 2.82 22.45 -16.33
C GLN A 363 2.61 23.85 -16.92
N GLN A 364 3.51 24.28 -17.79
CA GLN A 364 3.38 25.52 -18.55
C GLN A 364 3.60 25.23 -20.03
N MET A 365 2.91 25.97 -20.88
CA MET A 365 3.13 25.89 -22.32
C MET A 365 4.39 26.68 -22.66
N GLU A 366 5.41 25.99 -23.17
CA GLU A 366 6.63 26.61 -23.69
C GLU A 366 6.68 26.44 -25.21
N THR A 367 7.02 27.51 -25.92
CA THR A 367 7.24 27.47 -27.37
C THR A 367 8.69 27.13 -27.63
N ILE A 368 8.94 25.94 -28.18
CA ILE A 368 10.29 25.51 -28.58
C ILE A 368 10.44 25.59 -30.09
N THR A 369 11.65 25.95 -30.54
CA THR A 369 11.99 25.93 -31.97
C THR A 369 12.56 24.55 -32.29
N VAL A 370 11.80 23.75 -33.04
CA VAL A 370 12.22 22.42 -33.52
C VAL A 370 12.61 22.52 -34.99
N GLN A 371 13.63 21.77 -35.40
CA GLN A 371 14.01 21.67 -36.81
C GLN A 371 13.06 20.69 -37.52
N ASP A 372 12.20 21.21 -38.40
CA ASP A 372 11.27 20.40 -39.20
C ASP A 372 11.96 20.05 -40.53
N THR A 373 12.12 18.74 -40.79
CA THR A 373 12.86 18.24 -41.96
C THR A 373 11.88 17.68 -42.99
N THR A 374 11.83 18.30 -44.15
CA THR A 374 11.03 17.82 -45.29
C THR A 374 11.84 16.80 -46.09
N TRP A 375 11.29 15.60 -46.27
CA TRP A 375 11.90 14.53 -47.04
C TRP A 375 11.26 14.42 -48.43
N ALA A 376 12.07 14.22 -49.45
CA ALA A 376 11.63 13.74 -50.76
C ALA A 376 12.07 12.29 -50.92
N ILE A 377 11.23 11.49 -51.58
CA ILE A 377 11.54 10.12 -51.95
C ILE A 377 11.78 10.11 -53.45
N ASP A 378 13.04 9.93 -53.84
CA ASP A 378 13.41 9.77 -55.23
C ASP A 378 13.33 8.28 -55.60
N THR A 379 12.82 7.98 -56.79
CA THR A 379 12.76 6.61 -57.32
C THR A 379 13.90 6.41 -58.30
N ILE A 380 14.82 5.51 -57.97
CA ILE A 380 15.96 5.17 -58.83
C ILE A 380 15.71 3.78 -59.42
N ALA A 381 15.70 3.66 -60.74
CA ALA A 381 15.61 2.38 -61.42
C ALA A 381 16.98 1.68 -61.38
N VAL A 382 17.04 0.52 -60.72
CA VAL A 382 18.28 -0.27 -60.56
C VAL A 382 18.37 -1.36 -61.63
N SER A 383 17.23 -1.85 -62.13
CA SER A 383 17.13 -2.72 -63.31
C SER A 383 15.77 -2.56 -64.00
N LYS A 384 15.53 -3.26 -65.13
CA LYS A 384 14.26 -3.20 -65.88
C LYS A 384 13.01 -3.48 -65.03
N ASP A 385 13.15 -4.28 -63.97
CA ASP A 385 12.05 -4.71 -63.10
C ASP A 385 12.29 -4.38 -61.61
N SER A 386 13.29 -3.55 -61.27
CA SER A 386 13.54 -3.16 -59.87
C SER A 386 13.77 -1.66 -59.72
N THR A 387 12.97 -1.05 -58.85
CA THR A 387 13.11 0.33 -58.40
C THR A 387 13.51 0.34 -56.93
N ARG A 388 14.43 1.24 -56.58
CA ARG A 388 14.84 1.51 -55.22
C ARG A 388 14.41 2.92 -54.86
N PHE A 389 13.78 3.06 -53.70
CA PHE A 389 13.42 4.35 -53.14
C PHE A 389 14.59 4.87 -52.32
N GLU A 390 15.02 6.09 -52.57
CA GLU A 390 16.06 6.77 -51.81
C GLU A 390 15.48 8.04 -51.17
N GLN A 391 15.65 8.16 -49.86
CA GLN A 391 15.19 9.34 -49.12
C GLN A 391 16.28 10.42 -49.17
N ARG A 392 15.89 11.61 -49.63
CA ARG A 392 16.72 12.81 -49.65
C ARG A 392 16.09 13.92 -48.82
N VAL A 393 16.90 14.62 -48.04
CA VAL A 393 16.48 15.84 -47.34
C VAL A 393 16.28 16.98 -48.36
N VAL A 394 15.09 17.58 -48.38
CA VAL A 394 14.73 18.70 -49.26
C VAL A 394 15.03 20.03 -48.59
N SER A 395 14.57 20.18 -47.35
CA SER A 395 14.79 21.38 -46.55
C SER A 395 14.69 21.05 -45.07
N VAL A 396 15.42 21.80 -44.26
CA VAL A 396 15.28 21.84 -42.81
C VAL A 396 14.86 23.25 -42.45
N GLN A 397 13.66 23.44 -41.91
CA GLN A 397 13.18 24.75 -41.50
C GLN A 397 12.86 24.77 -40.00
N PRO A 398 13.21 25.85 -39.28
CA PRO A 398 12.83 26.01 -37.89
C PRO A 398 11.32 26.22 -37.79
N LYS A 399 10.65 25.37 -37.02
CA LYS A 399 9.22 25.45 -36.73
C LYS A 399 9.03 25.64 -35.24
N GLN A 400 8.21 26.61 -34.86
CA GLN A 400 7.80 26.79 -33.47
C GLN A 400 6.69 25.80 -33.15
N VAL A 401 6.93 24.97 -32.13
CA VAL A 401 5.98 23.99 -31.62
C VAL A 401 5.74 24.31 -30.16
N GLU A 402 4.46 24.41 -29.79
CA GLU A 402 4.08 24.53 -28.39
C GLU A 402 4.14 23.15 -27.74
N ARG A 403 4.90 23.03 -26.65
CA ARG A 403 4.99 21.82 -25.84
C ARG A 403 4.64 22.15 -24.40
N GLN A 404 4.00 21.23 -23.71
CA GLN A 404 3.85 21.28 -22.26
C GLN A 404 5.21 21.00 -21.62
N ALA A 405 5.79 22.03 -21.01
CA ALA A 405 7.00 21.92 -20.22
C ALA A 405 6.66 21.86 -18.74
N PHE A 406 7.37 21.02 -18.01
CA PHE A 406 7.21 20.91 -16.55
C PHE A 406 8.13 21.90 -15.84
N ILE A 407 7.60 22.66 -14.88
CA ILE A 407 8.39 23.56 -14.03
C ILE A 407 8.29 23.07 -12.59
N PRO A 408 9.38 22.59 -11.99
CA PRO A 408 9.35 22.15 -10.61
C PRO A 408 9.13 23.31 -9.64
N THR A 409 8.43 23.03 -8.54
CA THR A 409 8.27 23.98 -7.44
C THR A 409 9.65 24.36 -6.87
N PRO A 410 9.95 25.64 -6.55
CA PRO A 410 11.29 26.06 -6.10
C PRO A 410 11.83 25.24 -4.92
N LYS A 411 10.95 24.92 -3.96
CA LYS A 411 11.30 24.08 -2.80
C LYS A 411 11.67 22.65 -3.20
N TYR A 412 10.96 22.08 -4.18
CA TYR A 412 11.23 20.73 -4.66
C TYR A 412 12.53 20.69 -5.47
N ALA A 413 12.75 21.67 -6.36
CA ALA A 413 13.99 21.82 -7.10
C ALA A 413 15.22 21.99 -6.17
N ASP A 414 15.08 22.75 -5.09
CA ASP A 414 16.12 22.92 -4.07
C ASP A 414 16.56 21.61 -3.41
N PHE A 415 15.64 20.64 -3.20
CA PHE A 415 16.00 19.34 -2.65
C PHE A 415 16.93 18.55 -3.56
N TYR A 416 16.76 18.68 -4.88
CA TYR A 416 17.63 18.04 -5.85
C TYR A 416 18.94 18.80 -5.99
N THR A 417 18.88 20.10 -6.27
CA THR A 417 20.08 20.91 -6.58
C THR A 417 21.05 21.02 -5.40
N LYS A 418 20.54 21.14 -4.16
CA LYS A 418 21.37 21.32 -2.95
C LYS A 418 21.61 20.04 -2.16
N GLY A 419 20.77 19.02 -2.35
CA GLY A 419 20.80 17.78 -1.57
C GLY A 419 21.23 16.58 -2.39
N ILE A 420 20.37 16.15 -3.32
CA ILE A 420 20.54 14.87 -4.03
C ILE A 420 21.63 14.94 -5.10
N ASN A 421 21.69 15.99 -5.91
CA ASN A 421 22.61 16.08 -7.04
C ASN A 421 24.09 16.10 -6.59
N PRO A 422 24.50 16.88 -5.56
CA PRO A 422 25.87 16.82 -5.06
C PRO A 422 26.26 15.42 -4.58
N LEU A 423 25.35 14.76 -3.85
CA LEU A 423 25.55 13.39 -3.39
C LEU A 423 25.65 12.39 -4.55
N ALA A 424 24.79 12.54 -5.56
CA ALA A 424 24.77 11.71 -6.76
C ALA A 424 26.07 11.86 -7.56
N ASP A 425 26.55 13.09 -7.76
CA ASP A 425 27.78 13.38 -8.49
C ASP A 425 29.01 12.79 -7.79
N GLU A 426 29.07 12.85 -6.45
CA GLU A 426 30.14 12.23 -5.66
C GLU A 426 30.06 10.69 -5.71
N ALA A 427 28.86 10.12 -5.61
CA ALA A 427 28.67 8.68 -5.75
C ALA A 427 29.05 8.18 -7.15
N GLN A 428 28.69 8.89 -8.21
CA GLN A 428 29.10 8.57 -9.59
C GLN A 428 30.62 8.63 -9.76
N LYS A 429 31.30 9.64 -9.19
CA LYS A 429 32.78 9.73 -9.20
C LYS A 429 33.43 8.54 -8.47
N ALA A 430 32.78 8.01 -7.45
CA ALA A 430 33.23 6.81 -6.74
C ALA A 430 32.86 5.50 -7.45
N GLY A 431 32.26 5.56 -8.64
CA GLY A 431 31.88 4.41 -9.46
C GLY A 431 30.54 3.78 -9.07
N TRP A 432 29.71 4.46 -8.28
CA TRP A 432 28.37 3.96 -7.95
C TRP A 432 27.40 4.22 -9.11
N LYS A 433 26.53 3.27 -9.37
CA LYS A 433 25.43 3.45 -10.34
C LYS A 433 24.33 4.28 -9.69
N VAL A 434 24.03 5.44 -10.26
CA VAL A 434 22.98 6.35 -9.73
C VAL A 434 21.86 6.46 -10.75
N TYR A 435 20.62 6.35 -10.26
CA TYR A 435 19.42 6.49 -11.08
C TYR A 435 18.24 6.97 -10.24
N ALA A 436 17.29 7.64 -10.89
CA ALA A 436 16.01 8.00 -10.28
C ALA A 436 14.88 7.12 -10.82
N ILE A 437 13.85 6.89 -10.02
CA ILE A 437 12.62 6.23 -10.45
C ILE A 437 11.42 7.11 -10.11
N THR A 438 10.62 7.40 -11.13
CA THR A 438 9.34 8.12 -11.03
C THR A 438 8.16 7.21 -11.39
N THR A 439 6.94 7.71 -11.21
CA THR A 439 5.74 6.98 -11.65
C THR A 439 5.64 6.99 -13.17
N TYR A 440 4.87 6.04 -13.72
CA TYR A 440 4.53 6.05 -15.15
C TYR A 440 3.91 7.39 -15.60
N GLY A 441 3.03 7.99 -14.79
CA GLY A 441 2.40 9.27 -15.11
C GLY A 441 3.38 10.45 -15.17
N ASP A 442 4.38 10.47 -14.29
CA ASP A 442 5.36 11.56 -14.24
C ASP A 442 6.56 11.34 -15.18
N SER A 443 6.66 10.15 -15.78
CA SER A 443 7.78 9.78 -16.65
C SER A 443 7.91 10.66 -17.90
N GLU A 444 6.79 11.21 -18.41
CA GLU A 444 6.78 12.14 -19.55
C GLU A 444 7.47 13.48 -19.23
N PHE A 445 7.43 13.89 -17.96
CA PHE A 445 8.01 15.15 -17.49
C PHE A 445 9.41 14.98 -16.89
N ALA A 446 9.84 13.74 -16.66
CA ALA A 446 11.10 13.44 -16.00
C ALA A 446 12.33 14.01 -16.73
N GLY A 447 12.32 14.04 -18.07
CA GLY A 447 13.40 14.62 -18.87
C GLY A 447 13.52 16.13 -18.68
N ASP A 448 12.40 16.86 -18.77
CA ASP A 448 12.38 18.31 -18.55
C ASP A 448 12.78 18.67 -17.12
N PHE A 449 12.29 17.88 -16.15
CA PHE A 449 12.64 18.01 -14.76
C PHE A 449 14.15 17.82 -14.55
N ALA A 450 14.72 16.73 -15.07
CA ALA A 450 16.14 16.42 -14.97
C ALA A 450 17.00 17.56 -15.53
N GLN A 451 16.62 18.11 -16.70
CA GLN A 451 17.33 19.23 -17.30
C GLN A 451 17.26 20.50 -16.43
N LYS A 452 16.09 20.82 -15.86
CA LYS A 452 15.88 22.02 -15.03
C LYS A 452 16.60 21.95 -13.68
N VAL A 453 16.71 20.77 -13.08
CA VAL A 453 17.46 20.59 -11.82
C VAL A 453 18.94 20.27 -12.04
N GLY A 454 19.36 20.00 -13.28
CA GLY A 454 20.74 19.62 -13.60
C GLY A 454 21.09 18.21 -13.13
N ALA A 455 20.14 17.27 -13.15
CA ALA A 455 20.40 15.88 -12.82
C ALA A 455 21.12 15.18 -13.98
N THR A 456 22.27 14.56 -13.67
CA THR A 456 23.18 13.89 -14.62
C THR A 456 22.90 12.39 -14.77
N TYR A 457 21.96 11.85 -13.99
CA TYR A 457 21.61 10.44 -13.93
C TYR A 457 20.28 10.14 -14.66
N PRO A 458 20.06 8.89 -15.13
CA PRO A 458 18.85 8.52 -15.83
C PRO A 458 17.63 8.46 -14.89
N PHE A 459 16.46 8.77 -15.46
CA PHE A 459 15.17 8.58 -14.82
C PHE A 459 14.46 7.37 -15.44
N TYR A 460 14.07 6.44 -14.58
CA TYR A 460 13.28 5.27 -14.91
C TYR A 460 11.85 5.43 -14.39
N LYS A 461 10.96 4.54 -14.82
CA LYS A 461 9.55 4.54 -14.43
C LYS A 461 9.15 3.22 -13.79
N ALA A 462 8.25 3.29 -12.82
CA ALA A 462 7.67 2.14 -12.14
C ALA A 462 6.27 2.45 -11.59
N ASP A 463 5.59 1.42 -11.05
CA ASP A 463 4.26 1.55 -10.44
C ASP A 463 4.29 2.45 -9.17
N ASP A 464 3.30 3.32 -9.02
CA ASP A 464 3.18 4.24 -7.87
C ASP A 464 3.10 3.48 -6.54
N LYS A 465 2.27 2.44 -6.47
CA LYS A 465 2.10 1.68 -5.24
C LYS A 465 3.37 0.90 -4.90
N LEU A 466 4.18 0.50 -5.88
CA LEU A 466 5.50 -0.07 -5.69
C LEU A 466 6.47 0.96 -5.07
N LEU A 467 6.61 2.15 -5.68
CA LEU A 467 7.50 3.20 -5.19
C LEU A 467 7.16 3.63 -3.74
N LYS A 468 5.88 3.82 -3.46
CA LYS A 468 5.38 4.09 -2.11
C LYS A 468 5.78 2.97 -1.14
N THR A 469 5.79 1.71 -1.58
CA THR A 469 6.19 0.55 -0.75
C THR A 469 7.70 0.51 -0.47
N ILE A 470 8.52 1.05 -1.36
CA ILE A 470 9.98 1.11 -1.18
C ILE A 470 10.33 2.13 -0.08
N ILE A 471 9.92 3.39 -0.21
CA ILE A 471 10.29 4.45 0.76
C ILE A 471 9.12 5.43 1.01
N ARG A 472 8.91 5.80 2.28
CA ARG A 472 7.91 6.80 2.70
C ARG A 472 8.48 8.22 2.63
N ALA A 473 9.13 8.56 1.52
CA ALA A 473 9.73 9.87 1.31
C ALA A 473 9.66 10.23 -0.18
N ASN A 474 9.36 11.50 -0.48
CA ASN A 474 9.38 12.04 -1.84
C ASN A 474 10.12 13.40 -1.88
N PRO A 475 11.34 13.45 -2.44
CA PRO A 475 12.15 12.30 -2.87
C PRO A 475 12.65 11.47 -1.66
N GLY A 476 13.06 10.24 -1.91
CA GLY A 476 13.74 9.37 -0.94
C GLY A 476 14.97 8.72 -1.56
N VAL A 477 16.04 8.56 -0.79
CA VAL A 477 17.28 7.92 -1.27
C VAL A 477 17.39 6.52 -0.69
N VAL A 478 17.63 5.53 -1.56
CA VAL A 478 17.82 4.13 -1.19
C VAL A 478 19.17 3.66 -1.73
N ILE A 479 20.00 3.10 -0.86
CA ILE A 479 21.30 2.56 -1.21
C ILE A 479 21.22 1.04 -1.26
N TRP A 480 21.76 0.49 -2.32
CA TRP A 480 21.77 -0.92 -2.64
C TRP A 480 23.19 -1.45 -2.78
N LYS A 481 23.36 -2.74 -2.50
CA LYS A 481 24.59 -3.49 -2.77
C LYS A 481 24.22 -4.95 -3.03
N ASN A 482 24.65 -5.54 -4.15
CA ASN A 482 24.37 -6.94 -4.47
C ASN A 482 22.87 -7.32 -4.37
N GLY A 483 21.97 -6.44 -4.81
CA GLY A 483 20.51 -6.64 -4.69
C GLY A 483 19.94 -6.51 -3.26
N GLN A 484 20.76 -6.18 -2.26
CA GLN A 484 20.36 -5.92 -0.88
C GLN A 484 20.21 -4.42 -0.61
N VAL A 485 19.14 -4.04 0.10
CA VAL A 485 18.98 -2.67 0.61
C VAL A 485 19.88 -2.48 1.83
N VAL A 486 20.84 -1.57 1.74
CA VAL A 486 21.79 -1.29 2.84
C VAL A 486 21.53 0.04 3.55
N GLY A 487 20.81 0.97 2.90
CA GLY A 487 20.47 2.26 3.50
C GLY A 487 19.22 2.89 2.89
N MET A 488 18.50 3.65 3.71
CA MET A 488 17.33 4.44 3.30
C MET A 488 17.35 5.78 4.03
N TYR A 489 17.13 6.86 3.29
CA TYR A 489 17.22 8.22 3.81
C TYR A 489 16.04 9.08 3.36
N HIS A 490 15.45 9.78 4.33
CA HIS A 490 14.43 10.79 4.10
C HIS A 490 15.05 12.06 3.50
N HIS A 491 14.35 12.79 2.64
CA HIS A 491 14.86 14.02 2.00
C HIS A 491 15.37 15.09 2.98
N LYS A 492 14.91 15.09 4.24
CA LYS A 492 15.36 16.05 5.27
C LYS A 492 16.67 15.65 5.97
N HIS A 493 17.05 14.38 5.87
CA HIS A 493 18.15 13.79 6.63
C HIS A 493 19.06 12.98 5.70
N ILE A 494 19.31 13.51 4.50
CA ILE A 494 20.26 12.91 3.55
C ILE A 494 21.68 13.18 4.08
N PRO A 495 22.46 12.14 4.42
CA PRO A 495 23.85 12.30 4.84
C PRO A 495 24.75 12.68 3.66
N SER A 496 25.94 13.20 3.94
CA SER A 496 26.94 13.46 2.91
C SER A 496 27.51 12.16 2.33
N TYR A 497 28.11 12.21 1.14
CA TYR A 497 28.76 11.03 0.56
C TYR A 497 29.79 10.44 1.52
N ASP A 498 30.62 11.27 2.16
CA ASP A 498 31.64 10.82 3.11
C ASP A 498 31.07 10.05 4.31
N GLU A 499 29.91 10.46 4.82
CA GLU A 499 29.21 9.76 5.91
C GLU A 499 28.66 8.41 5.45
N ILE A 500 28.11 8.36 4.23
CA ILE A 500 27.65 7.12 3.61
C ILE A 500 28.85 6.20 3.37
N ALA A 501 29.93 6.71 2.78
CA ALA A 501 31.13 5.97 2.48
C ALA A 501 31.73 5.37 3.75
N LYS A 502 31.91 6.14 4.83
CA LYS A 502 32.38 5.61 6.14
C LYS A 502 31.51 4.51 6.73
N LYS A 503 30.22 4.49 6.40
CA LYS A 503 29.27 3.50 6.92
C LYS A 503 29.29 2.19 6.14
N PHE A 504 29.65 2.23 4.87
CA PHE A 504 29.49 1.09 3.96
C PHE A 504 30.80 0.66 3.26
N GLN A 505 31.84 1.49 3.26
CA GLN A 505 33.20 1.18 2.82
C GLN A 505 34.11 1.10 4.05
#